data_AF-A0A3L7XXL9-F1
#
_entry.id   AF-A0A3L7XXL9-F1
#
_cell.length_a   1.000
_cell.length_b   1.000
_cell.length_c   1.000
_cell.angle_alpha   90.00
_cell.angle_beta   90.00
_cell.angle_gamma   90.00
#
_symmetry.space_group_name_H-M   'P 1'
#
loop_
_entity.id
_entity.type
_entity.pdbx_description
1 polymer ?
#
loop_
_entity_poly.entity_id
_entity_poly.type
_entity_poly.pdbx_seq_one_letter_code
_entity_poly.pdbx_strand_id
1 'polypeptide(L)' 'NAQISALHANFFVNLGDAQAQDVYALIALARSSVQQKLGVLLELEIGLLGEFADVLSVSLADAHG' A
#
# COMPACT_ATOMS: atom_id res chain seq x y z
N ASN A 1 -14.22 1.26 0.40
CA ASN A 1 -14.64 2.63 0.77
C ASN A 1 -13.51 3.43 1.45
N ALA A 2 -12.33 3.53 0.82
CA ALA A 2 -11.15 4.21 1.40
C ALA A 2 -10.45 5.07 0.32
N GLN A 3 -9.72 6.11 0.73
CA GLN A 3 -8.94 6.94 -0.18
C GLN A 3 -7.62 7.41 0.42
N ILE A 4 -6.69 7.83 -0.43
CA ILE A 4 -5.54 8.61 0.01
C ILE A 4 -6.02 10.05 0.21
N SER A 5 -5.58 10.68 1.30
CA SER A 5 -5.92 12.08 1.59
C SER A 5 -5.35 13.01 0.53
N ALA A 6 -6.16 13.94 0.03
CA ALA A 6 -5.72 15.01 -0.87
C ALA A 6 -4.82 16.04 -0.18
N LEU A 7 -4.80 16.08 1.15
CA LEU A 7 -3.98 17.01 1.93
C LEU A 7 -2.59 16.45 2.22
N HIS A 8 -2.47 15.13 2.41
CA HIS A 8 -1.20 14.48 2.74
C HIS A 8 -1.23 12.99 2.37
N ALA A 9 -0.37 12.58 1.43
CA ALA A 9 -0.45 11.25 0.79
C ALA A 9 -0.26 10.06 1.74
N ASN A 10 0.43 10.24 2.87
CA ASN A 10 0.64 9.16 3.85
C ASN A 10 -0.62 8.84 4.69
N PHE A 11 -1.70 9.63 4.56
CA PHE A 11 -2.94 9.37 5.28
C PHE A 11 -3.94 8.62 4.40
N PHE A 12 -4.31 7.43 4.85
CA PHE A 12 -5.45 6.69 4.33
C PHE A 12 -6.70 7.10 5.12
N VAL A 13 -7.70 7.63 4.41
CA VAL A 13 -8.95 8.11 4.97
C VAL A 13 -10.01 7.04 4.79
N ASN A 14 -10.62 6.64 5.91
CA ASN A 14 -11.86 5.88 5.89
C ASN A 14 -13.03 6.84 5.61
N LEU A 15 -13.78 6.59 4.54
CA LEU A 15 -14.94 7.39 4.15
C LEU A 15 -16.25 6.94 4.83
N GLY A 16 -16.16 6.17 5.91
CA GLY A 16 -17.27 5.63 6.70
C GLY A 16 -17.05 4.14 6.96
N ASP A 17 -17.52 3.31 6.03
CA ASP A 17 -17.52 1.85 6.12
C ASP A 17 -16.30 1.16 5.46
N ALA A 18 -15.12 1.79 5.46
CA ALA A 18 -13.92 1.13 4.95
C ALA A 18 -13.61 -0.12 5.79
N GLN A 19 -13.44 -1.24 5.11
CA GLN A 19 -12.93 -2.46 5.73
C GLN A 19 -11.38 -2.45 5.69
N ALA A 20 -10.75 -3.28 6.53
CA ALA A 20 -9.29 -3.46 6.47
C ALA A 20 -8.82 -3.85 5.06
N GLN A 21 -9.62 -4.65 4.35
CA GLN A 21 -9.37 -5.06 2.98
C GLN A 21 -9.37 -3.88 1.98
N ASP A 22 -10.18 -2.84 2.21
CA ASP A 22 -10.20 -1.64 1.36
C ASP A 22 -8.89 -0.86 1.50
N VAL A 23 -8.43 -0.68 2.74
CA VAL A 23 -7.16 0.02 3.02
C VAL A 23 -5.99 -0.80 2.47
N TYR A 24 -6.02 -2.12 2.64
CA TYR A 24 -5.00 -3.02 2.12
C TYR A 24 -4.91 -3.00 0.59
N ALA A 25 -6.05 -3.04 -0.12
CA ALA A 25 -6.07 -2.92 -1.58
C ALA A 25 -5.52 -1.57 -2.06
N LEU A 26 -5.83 -0.49 -1.32
CA LEU A 26 -5.33 0.85 -1.63
C LEU A 26 -3.82 0.98 -1.37
N ILE A 27 -3.29 0.33 -0.32
CA ILE A 27 -1.85 0.20 -0.08
C ILE A 27 -1.17 -0.51 -1.26
N ALA A 28 -1.70 -1.65 -1.71
CA ALA A 28 -1.15 -2.41 -2.83
C ALA A 28 -1.14 -1.57 -4.12
N LEU A 29 -2.25 -0.86 -4.40
CA LEU A 29 -2.35 0.05 -5.55
C LEU A 29 -1.32 1.19 -5.48
N ALA A 30 -1.16 1.83 -4.32
CA ALA A 30 -0.20 2.91 -4.14
C ALA A 30 1.24 2.42 -4.37
N ARG A 31 1.61 1.28 -3.77
CA ARG A 31 2.93 0.65 -3.93
C ARG A 31 3.22 0.32 -5.40
N SER A 32 2.32 -0.39 -6.07
CA SER A 32 2.46 -0.71 -7.50
C SER A 32 2.57 0.54 -8.36
N SER A 33 1.74 1.55 -8.10
CA SER A 33 1.73 2.79 -8.87
C SER A 33 3.05 3.57 -8.74
N VAL A 34 3.60 3.65 -7.53
CA VAL A 34 4.88 4.35 -7.28
C VAL A 34 6.04 3.56 -7.89
N GLN A 35 6.05 2.23 -7.74
CA GLN A 35 7.06 1.39 -8.37
C GLN A 35 7.05 1.53 -9.89
N GLN A 36 5.88 1.45 -10.53
CA GLN A 36 5.76 1.56 -11.98
C GLN A 36 6.14 2.94 -12.52
N LYS A 37 5.79 4.02 -11.81
CA LYS A 37 6.00 5.39 -12.29
C LYS A 37 7.38 5.93 -11.95
N LEU A 38 7.93 5.54 -10.81
CA LEU A 38 9.13 6.16 -10.23
C LEU A 38 10.26 5.16 -9.99
N GLY A 39 10.03 3.86 -10.17
CA GLY A 39 11.01 2.82 -9.88
C GLY A 39 11.27 2.60 -8.39
N VAL A 40 10.47 3.20 -7.51
CA VAL A 40 10.66 3.15 -6.05
C VAL A 40 9.69 2.14 -5.44
N LEU A 41 10.22 1.16 -4.70
CA LEU A 41 9.42 0.26 -3.89
C LEU A 41 9.16 0.91 -2.53
N LEU A 42 7.90 1.25 -2.25
CA LEU A 42 7.52 1.77 -0.94
C LEU A 42 7.49 0.63 0.08
N GLU A 43 7.96 0.87 1.29
CA GLU A 43 7.86 -0.05 2.43
C GLU A 43 6.73 0.37 3.38
N LEU A 44 6.15 -0.60 4.09
CA LEU A 44 5.13 -0.29 5.10
C LEU A 44 5.79 0.06 6.43
N GLU A 45 5.44 1.21 7.00
CA GLU A 45 5.82 1.58 8.37
C GLU A 45 4.94 0.86 9.42
N ILE A 46 3.71 0.52 9.04
CA ILE A 46 2.73 -0.12 9.92
C ILE A 46 2.75 -1.64 9.79
N GLY A 47 2.45 -2.34 10.89
CA GLY A 47 2.19 -3.77 10.89
C GLY A 47 0.77 -4.10 10.43
N LEU A 48 0.62 -5.23 9.74
CA LEU A 48 -0.68 -5.81 9.38
C LEU A 48 -1.03 -6.90 10.39
N LEU A 49 -2.23 -6.83 10.98
CA LEU A 49 -2.72 -7.82 11.95
C LEU A 49 -3.89 -8.61 11.36
N GLY A 50 -3.73 -9.93 11.27
CA GLY A 50 -4.69 -10.84 10.66
C GLY A 50 -4.17 -11.51 9.40
N GLU A 51 -5.06 -12.15 8.64
CA GLU A 51 -4.70 -12.83 7.39
C GLU A 51 -4.88 -11.89 6.20
N PHE A 52 -3.78 -11.54 5.55
CA PHE A 52 -3.76 -10.81 4.30
C PHE A 52 -3.11 -11.69 3.24
N ALA A 53 -3.76 -11.86 2.09
CA ALA A 53 -3.16 -12.57 0.97
C ALA A 53 -1.86 -11.85 0.59
N ASP A 54 -0.75 -12.58 0.46
CA ASP A 54 0.58 -11.99 0.28
C ASP A 54 0.73 -11.37 -1.13
N VAL A 55 0.10 -10.22 -1.34
CA VAL A 55 0.19 -9.43 -2.58
C VAL A 55 1.21 -8.31 -2.46
N LEU A 56 1.88 -8.19 -1.31
CA LEU A 56 2.89 -7.18 -1.03
C LEU A 56 4.31 -7.72 -1.15
N SER A 57 4.50 -9.04 -1.28
CA SER A 57 5.79 -9.67 -1.54
C SER A 57 6.27 -9.38 -2.97
N VAL A 58 6.96 -8.25 -3.15
CA VAL A 58 7.96 -8.12 -4.22
C VAL A 58 9.31 -8.40 -3.55
N SER A 59 9.98 -9.45 -4.00
CA SER A 59 11.24 -9.96 -3.46
C SER A 59 12.30 -8.86 -3.43
N LEU A 60 13.07 -8.78 -2.34
CA LEU A 60 14.30 -7.98 -2.19
C LEU A 60 15.44 -8.41 -3.16
N ALA A 61 15.17 -9.31 -4.11
CA ALA A 61 16.18 -9.88 -5.01
C ALA A 61 16.58 -8.97 -6.19
N ASP A 62 15.84 -7.88 -6.46
CA ASP A 62 16.06 -7.07 -7.67
C ASP A 62 16.93 -5.82 -7.44
N ALA A 63 17.51 -5.63 -6.24
CA ALA A 63 18.26 -4.42 -5.86
C ALA A 63 19.80 -4.56 -5.86
N HIS A 64 20.34 -5.61 -6.48
CA HIS A 64 21.78 -5.71 -6.76
C HIS A 64 22.04 -6.17 -8.20
N GLY A 65 22.27 -5.19 -9.07
CA GLY A 65 22.84 -5.34 -10.41
C GLY A 65 23.65 -4.10 -10.75
#